data_AF-W2JHD4-F1
#
_entry.id   AF-W2JHD4-F1
#
_cell.length_a   1.000
_cell.length_b   1.000
_cell.length_c   1.000
_cell.angle_alpha   90.00
_cell.angle_beta   90.00
_cell.angle_gamma   90.00
#
_symmetry.space_group_name_H-M   'P 1'
#
loop_
_entity.id
_entity.type
_entity.pdbx_description
1 polymer ?
#
loop_
_entity_poly.entity_id
_entity_poly.type
_entity_poly.pdbx_seq_one_letter_code
_entity_poly.pdbx_strand_id
1 'polypeptide(L)'
;MHKISVAGDQQEVQQIQVVLDPVYKKFRDGGMTLENCERLLAFLRKGANDPTASKGLELEHEDTREARTALHRLIAKNSSSFKTKTEARNGIQQLVVYFMPKTNKKRKRSQPPVYLRFVLQKTNEEHFACFDKLSRQLRRPLSAFSYAGTKDKTAITFQHVVVTGVEPDRLLSVNSDPATCIRVGDLKYVESPMHLGGANGNRFSIVLRGLTSETECTTEMMRSSLETTLDNIKRQGFANYFGFQRVGLPTNTVRAHHIGETIIAGKWEEVLRLLLTVQGGDSGDVAKAKQLYLKSGDVDAALKLMPHGVSVERQLLQGLKRFGSDAFEQAVQSITFSRRVMYMHAYQSYLFNRMASYRLRQYGTKVVEGDLIQYDSQNDKAVKAITATEADELNCTREDALSLVLLPLPGTNVMFPSNATKEAYIKIMEQDGTKDALCESGPLKGAYRSLVAYPRDLAWSWEEQDNSLSLQLSFSLDSGSFATMCLREVLHSDI
;
A
#
# COMPACT_ATOMS: atom_id res chain seq x y z
N MET A 1 -32.00 42.66 6.09
CA MET A 1 -31.70 44.03 6.56
C MET A 1 -30.38 44.00 7.32
N HIS A 2 -29.31 44.48 6.69
CA HIS A 2 -28.33 45.42 7.22
C HIS A 2 -27.39 45.76 6.05
N LYS A 3 -27.28 47.04 5.75
CA LYS A 3 -26.51 47.61 4.64
C LYS A 3 -25.41 48.46 5.27
N ILE A 4 -24.15 48.19 4.94
CA ILE A 4 -23.05 49.14 5.06
C ILE A 4 -22.18 48.99 3.79
N SER A 5 -22.13 50.05 2.99
CA SER A 5 -21.15 50.31 1.92
C SER A 5 -19.86 50.85 2.57
N VAL A 6 -18.65 50.91 1.99
CA VAL A 6 -18.13 51.13 0.64
C VAL A 6 -16.65 50.67 0.68
N ALA A 7 -16.07 50.41 -0.50
CA ALA A 7 -14.72 50.85 -0.91
C ALA A 7 -13.67 49.77 -1.19
N GLY A 8 -13.15 49.84 -2.42
CA GLY A 8 -11.72 49.67 -2.68
C GLY A 8 -11.33 48.33 -3.29
N ASP A 9 -11.32 48.27 -4.63
CA ASP A 9 -10.35 47.44 -5.34
C ASP A 9 -8.95 47.79 -4.84
N GLN A 10 -8.33 46.87 -4.11
CA GLN A 10 -6.88 46.80 -3.98
C GLN A 10 -6.46 45.42 -4.46
N GLN A 11 -5.80 45.38 -5.61
CA GLN A 11 -4.98 44.26 -6.02
C GLN A 11 -4.00 43.97 -4.88
N GLU A 12 -4.15 42.83 -4.20
CA GLU A 12 -3.11 42.29 -3.33
C GLU A 12 -1.88 41.97 -4.20
N VAL A 13 -0.96 42.93 -4.26
CA VAL A 13 0.40 42.67 -4.68
C VAL A 13 0.95 41.64 -3.71
N GLN A 14 1.20 40.41 -4.19
CA GLN A 14 1.90 39.38 -3.41
C GLN A 14 3.29 39.90 -3.02
N GLN A 15 3.39 40.52 -1.85
CA GLN A 15 4.67 40.87 -1.25
C GLN A 15 5.29 39.59 -0.69
N ILE A 16 6.44 39.22 -1.23
CA ILE A 16 7.30 38.19 -0.64
C ILE A 16 7.77 38.69 0.73
N GLN A 17 7.15 38.21 1.81
CA GLN A 17 7.68 38.39 3.15
C GLN A 17 8.90 37.47 3.33
N VAL A 18 10.09 38.07 3.32
CA VAL A 18 11.32 37.37 3.71
C VAL A 18 11.31 37.24 5.23
N VAL A 19 10.93 36.06 5.73
CA VAL A 19 11.05 35.73 7.15
C VAL A 19 12.47 35.19 7.40
N LEU A 20 13.17 35.79 8.36
CA LEU A 20 14.49 35.31 8.78
C LEU A 20 14.39 33.85 9.27
N ASP A 21 15.33 33.02 8.85
CA ASP A 21 15.41 31.61 9.25
C ASP A 21 15.35 31.49 10.80
N PRO A 22 14.44 30.66 11.37
CA PRO A 22 14.30 30.52 12.82
C PRO A 22 15.59 30.09 13.53
N VAL A 23 16.50 29.40 12.85
CA VAL A 23 17.82 29.01 13.34
C VAL A 23 18.76 30.22 13.34
N TYR A 24 18.74 31.02 12.27
CA TYR A 24 19.49 32.29 12.21
C TYR A 24 19.11 33.21 13.37
N LYS A 25 17.81 33.39 13.60
CA LYS A 25 17.30 34.25 14.68
C LYS A 25 17.81 33.81 16.06
N LYS A 26 17.76 32.51 16.36
CA LYS A 26 18.23 31.94 17.65
C LYS A 26 19.73 32.18 17.91
N PHE A 27 20.57 32.13 16.88
CA PHE A 27 22.00 32.40 17.03
C PHE A 27 22.30 33.89 17.22
N ARG A 28 21.62 34.75 16.46
CA ARG A 28 21.74 36.19 16.58
C ARG A 28 21.24 36.71 17.93
N ASP A 29 20.08 36.24 18.39
CA ASP A 29 19.50 36.59 19.71
C ASP A 29 20.40 36.14 20.87
N GLY A 30 21.21 35.10 20.65
CA GLY A 30 22.18 34.61 21.64
C GLY A 30 23.57 35.26 21.57
N GLY A 31 23.75 36.31 20.77
CA GLY A 31 24.98 37.10 20.73
C GLY A 31 26.05 36.62 19.74
N MET A 32 25.73 35.70 18.82
CA MET A 32 26.66 35.31 17.75
C MET A 32 26.80 36.44 16.72
N THR A 33 28.03 36.75 16.28
CA THR A 33 28.30 37.74 15.24
C THR A 33 27.62 37.36 13.91
N LEU A 34 27.32 38.36 13.07
CA LEU A 34 26.63 38.15 11.79
C LEU A 34 27.43 37.22 10.88
N GLU A 35 28.73 37.45 10.80
CA GLU A 35 29.68 36.66 10.01
C GLU A 35 29.75 35.19 10.45
N ASN A 36 29.80 34.93 11.77
CA ASN A 36 29.77 33.57 12.29
C ASN A 36 28.43 32.87 12.01
N CYS A 37 27.31 33.58 12.10
CA CYS A 37 26.00 33.04 11.75
C CYS A 37 25.93 32.63 10.27
N GLU A 38 26.42 33.47 9.36
CA GLU A 38 26.43 33.19 7.93
C GLU A 38 27.34 32.00 7.60
N ARG A 39 28.55 31.97 8.17
CA ARG A 39 29.49 30.85 8.03
C ARG A 39 28.90 29.54 8.54
N LEU A 40 28.26 29.57 9.71
CA LEU A 40 27.64 28.39 10.31
C LEU A 40 26.45 27.87 9.50
N LEU A 41 25.61 28.76 8.96
CA LEU A 41 24.49 28.37 8.11
C LEU A 41 24.93 27.89 6.72
N ALA A 42 25.97 28.51 6.14
CA ALA A 42 26.57 28.04 4.90
C ALA A 42 27.16 26.62 5.08
N PHE A 43 27.83 26.38 6.21
CA PHE A 43 28.33 25.06 6.57
C PHE A 43 27.19 24.05 6.77
N LEU A 44 26.10 24.45 7.43
CA LEU A 44 24.89 23.63 7.59
C LEU A 44 24.27 23.24 6.24
N ARG A 45 24.18 24.19 5.29
CA ARG A 45 23.59 23.98 3.95
C ARG A 45 24.40 23.01 3.09
N LYS A 46 25.73 23.04 3.20
CA LYS A 46 26.63 22.06 2.53
C LYS A 46 26.40 20.64 3.07
N GLY A 47 26.08 20.54 4.36
CA GLY A 47 25.69 19.29 5.02
C GLY A 47 26.88 18.37 5.34
N ALA A 48 26.60 17.34 6.14
CA ALA A 48 27.62 16.44 6.69
C ALA A 48 28.32 15.54 5.66
N ASN A 49 27.78 15.45 4.44
CA ASN A 49 28.35 14.62 3.36
C ASN A 49 29.30 15.42 2.45
N ASP A 50 29.46 16.72 2.67
CA ASP A 50 30.39 17.55 1.89
C ASP A 50 31.85 17.12 2.17
N PRO A 51 32.72 16.97 1.14
CA PRO A 51 34.11 16.56 1.33
C PRO A 51 34.89 17.46 2.30
N THR A 52 34.54 18.74 2.37
CA THR A 52 35.15 19.74 3.24
C THR A 52 34.60 19.71 4.67
N ALA A 53 33.49 19.02 4.93
CA ALA A 53 32.87 18.93 6.26
C ALA A 53 33.78 18.25 7.29
N SER A 54 34.67 17.36 6.84
CA SER A 54 35.67 16.67 7.67
C SER A 54 36.69 17.62 8.31
N LYS A 55 36.98 18.76 7.68
CA LYS A 55 37.93 19.77 8.17
C LYS A 55 37.36 20.64 9.31
N GLY A 56 36.04 20.64 9.47
CA GLY A 56 35.32 21.49 10.40
C GLY A 56 35.26 22.96 9.97
N LEU A 57 34.35 23.72 10.56
CA LEU A 57 34.22 25.16 10.39
C LEU A 57 34.83 25.89 11.58
N GLU A 58 35.82 26.72 11.34
CA GLU A 58 36.34 27.67 12.34
C GLU A 58 35.38 28.86 12.49
N LEU A 59 35.09 29.26 13.72
CA LEU A 59 34.35 30.48 14.05
C LEU A 59 35.27 31.50 14.72
N GLU A 60 35.02 32.77 14.44
CA GLU A 60 35.77 33.88 14.99
C GLU A 60 35.32 34.24 16.40
N HIS A 61 36.26 34.57 17.27
CA HIS A 61 35.99 34.97 18.64
C HIS A 61 37.19 35.75 19.20
N GLU A 62 36.96 36.51 20.26
CA GLU A 62 38.06 37.08 21.04
C GLU A 62 38.93 35.96 21.63
N ASP A 63 40.23 36.17 21.77
CA ASP A 63 41.16 35.16 22.31
C ASP A 63 41.06 35.05 23.84
N THR A 64 39.85 34.79 24.33
CA THR A 64 39.54 34.55 25.73
C THR A 64 38.85 33.21 25.88
N ARG A 65 39.07 32.55 27.03
CA ARG A 65 38.42 31.27 27.33
C ARG A 65 36.91 31.45 27.47
N GLU A 66 36.49 32.61 27.96
CA GLU A 66 35.12 33.01 28.20
C GLU A 66 34.35 33.14 26.89
N ALA A 67 34.91 33.84 25.89
CA ALA A 67 34.30 33.99 24.57
C ALA A 67 34.14 32.64 23.85
N ARG A 68 35.17 31.78 23.90
CA ARG A 68 35.07 30.41 23.37
C ARG A 68 33.97 29.61 24.07
N THR A 69 33.92 29.66 25.39
CA THR A 69 32.93 28.92 26.20
C THR A 69 31.50 29.40 25.92
N ALA A 70 31.31 30.71 25.71
CA ALA A 70 30.01 31.28 25.35
C ALA A 70 29.53 30.73 23.99
N LEU A 71 30.39 30.71 22.97
CA LEU A 71 30.07 30.13 21.66
C LEU A 71 29.80 28.62 21.73
N HIS A 72 30.59 27.86 22.51
CA HIS A 72 30.33 26.43 22.75
C HIS A 72 28.91 26.20 23.29
N ARG A 73 28.52 26.95 24.32
CA ARG A 73 27.19 26.85 24.94
C ARG A 73 26.09 27.30 23.98
N LEU A 74 26.33 28.38 23.24
CA LEU A 74 25.36 28.91 22.30
C LEU A 74 25.05 27.94 21.16
N ILE A 75 26.09 27.29 20.62
CA ILE A 75 25.95 26.27 19.57
C ILE A 75 25.25 25.03 20.10
N ALA A 76 25.67 24.52 21.27
CA ALA A 76 25.06 23.35 21.88
C ALA A 76 23.58 23.59 22.26
N LYS A 77 23.22 24.80 22.71
CA LYS A 77 21.85 25.16 23.07
C LYS A 77 20.91 25.21 21.86
N ASN A 78 21.40 25.66 20.71
CA ASN A 78 20.56 25.98 19.55
C ASN A 78 20.68 24.99 18.38
N SER A 79 21.66 24.08 18.38
CA SER A 79 21.79 23.03 17.37
C SER A 79 22.33 21.72 17.94
N SER A 80 21.56 20.64 17.77
CA SER A 80 21.99 19.28 18.08
C SER A 80 22.78 18.61 16.95
N SER A 81 22.94 19.29 15.82
CA SER A 81 23.59 18.72 14.62
C SER A 81 25.11 18.93 14.63
N PHE A 82 25.60 19.76 15.55
CA PHE A 82 27.00 20.16 15.62
C PHE A 82 27.65 19.70 16.92
N LYS A 83 28.93 19.37 16.83
CA LYS A 83 29.86 19.21 17.94
C LYS A 83 30.92 20.29 17.81
N THR A 84 31.21 20.99 18.90
CA THR A 84 32.24 22.04 18.93
C THR A 84 33.47 21.54 19.69
N LYS A 85 34.66 21.92 19.24
CA LYS A 85 35.93 21.56 19.87
C LYS A 85 36.88 22.75 19.81
N THR A 86 37.59 23.02 20.92
CA THR A 86 38.72 23.96 20.91
C THR A 86 39.96 23.23 20.41
N GLU A 87 40.58 23.75 19.35
CA GLU A 87 41.81 23.21 18.78
C GLU A 87 42.89 24.29 18.81
N ALA A 88 44.12 23.90 19.15
CA ALA A 88 45.28 24.79 19.02
C ALA A 88 45.83 24.65 17.59
N ARG A 89 45.70 25.71 16.79
CA ARG A 89 46.34 25.80 15.46
C ARG A 89 47.31 26.97 15.51
N ASN A 90 48.59 26.73 15.21
CA ASN A 90 49.66 27.74 15.23
C ASN A 90 49.78 28.52 16.56
N GLY A 91 49.52 27.88 17.70
CA GLY A 91 49.62 28.51 19.03
C GLY A 91 48.39 29.31 19.47
N ILE A 92 47.38 29.48 18.60
CA ILE A 92 46.12 30.16 18.91
C ILE A 92 45.01 29.12 19.14
N GLN A 93 44.22 29.31 20.20
CA GLN A 93 43.08 28.43 20.48
C GLN A 93 41.86 28.86 19.67
N GLN A 94 41.43 28.04 18.73
CA GLN A 94 40.28 28.29 17.86
C GLN A 94 39.11 27.35 18.19
N LEU A 95 37.88 27.85 18.06
CA LEU A 95 36.67 27.04 18.16
C LEU A 95 36.29 26.49 16.77
N VAL A 96 36.36 25.16 16.63
CA VAL A 96 36.00 24.43 15.41
C VAL A 96 34.68 23.70 15.60
N VAL A 97 33.78 23.87 14.64
CA VAL A 97 32.46 23.23 14.58
C VAL A 97 32.51 22.06 13.60
N TYR A 98 32.14 20.88 14.06
CA TYR A 98 32.02 19.67 13.27
C TYR A 98 30.56 19.21 13.24
N PHE A 99 30.15 18.48 12.20
CA PHE A 99 28.90 17.74 12.27
C PHE A 99 28.99 16.62 13.31
N MET A 100 27.94 16.43 14.10
CA MET A 100 27.86 15.25 14.96
C MET A 100 27.87 13.99 14.07
N PRO A 101 28.69 12.97 14.41
CA PRO A 101 28.61 11.67 13.76
C PRO A 101 27.18 11.15 13.89
N LYS A 102 26.62 10.55 12.82
CA LYS A 102 25.33 9.86 12.87
C LYS A 102 25.41 8.69 13.84
N THR A 103 25.28 8.96 15.13
CA THR A 103 25.04 7.92 16.11
C THR A 103 23.59 7.49 15.91
N ASN A 104 23.39 6.39 15.20
CA ASN A 104 22.11 5.67 15.14
C ASN A 104 21.74 5.05 16.50
N LYS A 105 22.03 5.74 17.62
CA LYS A 105 21.47 5.38 18.91
C LYS A 105 20.06 5.96 18.94
N LYS A 106 19.09 5.12 18.52
CA LYS A 106 17.67 5.32 18.82
C LYS A 106 17.57 5.82 20.25
N ARG A 107 16.99 7.01 20.48
CA ARG A 107 16.62 7.46 21.82
C ARG A 107 15.85 6.29 22.46
N LYS A 108 16.42 5.65 23.49
CA LYS A 108 15.66 4.73 24.33
C LYS A 108 14.59 5.61 24.99
N ARG A 109 13.34 5.51 24.51
CA ARG A 109 12.20 6.01 25.27
C ARG A 109 12.26 5.32 26.63
N SER A 110 12.27 6.11 27.70
CA SER A 110 12.44 5.63 29.08
C SER A 110 11.26 4.79 29.57
N GLN A 111 10.15 4.78 28.86
CA GLN A 111 9.01 3.90 29.09
C GLN A 111 8.72 3.09 27.82
N PRO A 112 8.39 1.79 27.95
CA PRO A 112 7.91 1.02 26.81
C PRO A 112 6.72 1.75 26.16
N PRO A 113 6.61 1.77 24.83
CA PRO A 113 5.45 2.35 24.19
C PRO A 113 4.21 1.62 24.70
N VAL A 114 3.30 2.34 25.35
CA VAL A 114 2.00 1.77 25.70
C VAL A 114 1.23 1.58 24.40
N TYR A 115 0.93 0.33 24.07
CA TYR A 115 0.13 -0.07 22.92
C TYR A 115 -1.29 -0.33 23.36
N LEU A 116 -2.22 0.42 22.80
CA LEU A 116 -3.65 0.24 23.04
C LEU A 116 -4.27 -0.38 21.79
N ARG A 117 -4.72 -1.63 21.91
CA ARG A 117 -5.54 -2.29 20.90
C ARG A 117 -6.98 -1.86 21.07
N PHE A 118 -7.70 -1.69 19.97
CA PHE A 118 -9.13 -1.44 19.92
C PHE A 118 -9.74 -2.08 18.69
N VAL A 119 -11.06 -2.21 18.66
CA VAL A 119 -11.85 -2.51 17.46
C VAL A 119 -12.25 -1.20 16.79
N LEU A 120 -11.85 -1.03 15.54
CA LEU A 120 -12.32 0.02 14.65
C LEU A 120 -13.49 -0.52 13.83
N GLN A 121 -14.66 0.09 13.97
CA GLN A 121 -15.77 -0.02 13.03
C GLN A 121 -15.67 1.14 12.04
N LYS A 122 -15.80 0.86 10.75
CA LYS A 122 -16.01 1.90 9.72
C LYS A 122 -17.20 1.56 8.84
N THR A 123 -17.90 2.59 8.37
CA THR A 123 -19.07 2.48 7.48
C THR A 123 -18.84 3.32 6.23
N ASN A 124 -18.83 2.69 5.05
CA ASN A 124 -18.70 3.34 3.73
C ASN A 124 -17.51 4.32 3.59
N GLU A 125 -16.39 4.00 4.23
CA GLU A 125 -15.21 4.88 4.28
C GLU A 125 -13.96 4.13 3.80
N GLU A 126 -13.12 4.81 3.02
CA GLU A 126 -11.85 4.26 2.56
C GLU A 126 -10.90 4.06 3.75
N HIS A 127 -10.17 2.95 3.77
CA HIS A 127 -9.39 2.53 4.92
C HIS A 127 -8.36 3.58 5.35
N PHE A 128 -7.53 4.11 4.44
CA PHE A 128 -6.53 5.12 4.79
C PHE A 128 -7.17 6.46 5.16
N ALA A 129 -8.28 6.83 4.52
CA ALA A 129 -9.06 8.01 4.91
C ALA A 129 -9.56 7.92 6.38
N CYS A 130 -9.93 6.73 6.87
CA CYS A 130 -10.22 6.52 8.29
C CYS A 130 -9.01 6.85 9.18
N PHE A 131 -7.82 6.38 8.82
CA PHE A 131 -6.61 6.63 9.61
C PHE A 131 -6.18 8.10 9.57
N ASP A 132 -6.42 8.81 8.46
CA ASP A 132 -6.19 10.26 8.41
C ASP A 132 -7.12 11.02 9.36
N LYS A 133 -8.40 10.61 9.44
CA LYS A 133 -9.37 11.16 10.41
C LYS A 133 -8.91 10.89 11.85
N LEU A 134 -8.57 9.64 12.18
CA LEU A 134 -8.06 9.24 13.50
C LEU A 134 -6.77 9.98 13.87
N SER A 135 -5.83 10.11 12.93
CA SER A 135 -4.56 10.82 13.09
C SER A 135 -4.79 12.28 13.50
N ARG A 136 -5.70 12.99 12.81
CA ARG A 136 -6.04 14.39 13.12
C ARG A 136 -6.72 14.53 14.48
N GLN A 137 -7.74 13.71 14.75
CA GLN A 137 -8.50 13.78 16.00
C GLN A 137 -7.65 13.41 17.23
N LEU A 138 -6.85 12.35 17.13
CA LEU A 138 -5.98 11.89 18.21
C LEU A 138 -4.63 12.59 18.24
N ARG A 139 -4.34 13.50 17.29
CA ARG A 139 -3.06 14.20 17.13
C ARG A 139 -1.87 13.23 17.19
N ARG A 140 -1.96 12.12 16.46
CA ARG A 140 -0.92 11.09 16.36
C ARG A 140 -0.55 10.90 14.90
N PRO A 141 0.74 10.69 14.57
CA PRO A 141 1.12 10.37 13.20
C PRO A 141 0.51 9.04 12.75
N LEU A 142 0.30 8.86 11.45
CA LEU A 142 -0.18 7.58 10.88
C LEU A 142 0.67 6.39 11.30
N SER A 143 1.98 6.58 11.46
CA SER A 143 2.93 5.56 11.94
C SER A 143 2.69 5.12 13.38
N ALA A 144 1.83 5.80 14.14
CA ALA A 144 1.44 5.40 15.49
C ALA A 144 0.38 4.28 15.48
N PHE A 145 -0.27 4.03 14.35
CA PHE A 145 -1.30 3.03 14.16
C PHE A 145 -0.75 1.82 13.42
N SER A 146 -1.20 0.63 13.83
CA SER A 146 -0.85 -0.63 13.19
C SER A 146 -2.07 -1.53 13.09
N TYR A 147 -2.16 -2.31 12.02
CA TYR A 147 -3.28 -3.19 11.69
C TYR A 147 -2.79 -4.36 10.84
N ALA A 148 -3.58 -5.43 10.76
CA ALA A 148 -3.21 -6.63 10.02
C ALA A 148 -3.56 -6.59 8.52
N GLY A 149 -4.44 -5.69 8.09
CA GLY A 149 -4.82 -5.57 6.68
C GLY A 149 -5.82 -4.44 6.44
N THR A 150 -5.95 -4.06 5.18
CA THR A 150 -6.97 -3.11 4.71
C THR A 150 -8.34 -3.76 4.64
N LYS A 151 -9.41 -2.96 4.71
CA LYS A 151 -10.80 -3.42 4.62
C LYS A 151 -11.58 -2.64 3.57
N ASP A 152 -12.59 -3.27 2.97
CA ASP A 152 -13.35 -2.73 1.84
C ASP A 152 -14.05 -1.42 2.17
N LYS A 153 -14.01 -0.45 1.25
CA LYS A 153 -14.66 0.86 1.42
C LYS A 153 -16.17 0.71 1.60
N THR A 154 -16.83 0.07 0.63
CA THR A 154 -18.30 -0.04 0.55
C THR A 154 -18.80 -1.19 1.42
N ALA A 155 -18.63 -1.07 2.73
CA ALA A 155 -19.15 -2.02 3.71
C ALA A 155 -19.20 -1.41 5.11
N ILE A 156 -19.81 -2.13 6.05
CA ILE A 156 -19.55 -1.97 7.48
C ILE A 156 -18.47 -2.99 7.84
N THR A 157 -17.33 -2.53 8.33
CA THR A 157 -16.19 -3.42 8.63
C THR A 157 -15.71 -3.21 10.05
N PHE A 158 -15.36 -4.30 10.71
CA PHE A 158 -14.73 -4.32 12.03
C PHE A 158 -13.31 -4.86 11.90
N GLN A 159 -12.36 -4.23 12.56
CA GLN A 159 -10.99 -4.73 12.60
C GLN A 159 -10.28 -4.34 13.89
N HIS A 160 -9.34 -5.16 14.32
CA HIS A 160 -8.39 -4.73 15.35
C HIS A 160 -7.38 -3.73 14.79
N VAL A 161 -7.08 -2.73 15.60
CA VAL A 161 -6.06 -1.71 15.38
C VAL A 161 -5.30 -1.52 16.69
N VAL A 162 -3.99 -1.31 16.61
CA VAL A 162 -3.16 -0.94 17.75
C VAL A 162 -2.61 0.46 17.55
N VAL A 163 -2.80 1.34 18.55
CA VAL A 163 -2.28 2.71 18.57
C VAL A 163 -1.27 2.90 19.70
N THR A 164 -0.24 3.72 19.47
CA THR A 164 0.77 4.07 20.47
C THR A 164 0.61 5.47 21.05
N GLY A 165 0.66 5.56 22.38
CA GLY A 165 0.66 6.83 23.11
C GLY A 165 -0.68 7.56 23.03
N VAL A 166 -1.77 6.83 23.18
CA VAL A 166 -3.13 7.35 23.30
C VAL A 166 -3.78 6.68 24.51
N GLU A 167 -4.37 7.49 25.38
CA GLU A 167 -5.12 7.03 26.56
C GLU A 167 -6.52 6.54 26.17
N PRO A 168 -7.11 5.58 26.92
CA PRO A 168 -8.43 5.03 26.65
C PRO A 168 -9.53 6.06 26.44
N ASP A 169 -9.68 7.03 27.35
CA ASP A 169 -10.75 8.04 27.29
C ASP A 169 -10.62 8.92 26.05
N ARG A 170 -9.38 9.27 25.70
CA ARG A 170 -9.09 10.04 24.50
C ARG A 170 -9.43 9.25 23.24
N LEU A 171 -9.16 7.94 23.21
CA LEU A 171 -9.55 7.10 22.09
C LEU A 171 -11.08 7.01 22.00
N LEU A 172 -11.78 6.78 23.11
CA LEU A 172 -13.24 6.70 23.15
C LEU A 172 -13.94 8.01 22.73
N SER A 173 -13.30 9.16 22.91
CA SER A 173 -13.81 10.46 22.40
C SER A 173 -14.00 10.50 20.88
N VAL A 174 -13.44 9.54 20.13
CA VAL A 174 -13.73 9.37 18.69
C VAL A 174 -15.22 9.14 18.44
N ASN A 175 -15.92 8.51 19.39
CA ASN A 175 -17.35 8.21 19.27
C ASN A 175 -18.26 9.41 19.59
N SER A 176 -17.71 10.56 20.02
CA SER A 176 -18.50 11.72 20.45
C SER A 176 -19.23 12.41 19.31
N ASP A 177 -18.78 12.25 18.07
CA ASP A 177 -19.47 12.76 16.88
C ASP A 177 -20.42 11.68 16.34
N PRO A 178 -21.76 11.81 16.46
CA PRO A 178 -22.69 10.82 15.94
C PRO A 178 -22.75 10.76 14.40
N ALA A 179 -22.28 11.80 13.70
CA ALA A 179 -22.22 11.84 12.24
C ALA A 179 -20.94 11.17 11.68
N THR A 180 -20.05 10.71 12.56
CA THR A 180 -18.83 10.02 12.16
C THR A 180 -19.13 8.70 11.45
N CYS A 181 -18.32 8.40 10.43
CA CYS A 181 -18.33 7.10 9.75
C CYS A 181 -17.43 6.06 10.45
N ILE A 182 -16.81 6.41 11.59
CA ILE A 182 -15.88 5.56 12.35
C ILE A 182 -16.26 5.46 13.83
N ARG A 183 -16.28 4.24 14.38
CA ARG A 183 -16.45 4.02 15.83
C ARG A 183 -15.32 3.17 16.38
N VAL A 184 -14.99 3.37 17.64
CA VAL A 184 -13.95 2.62 18.35
C VAL A 184 -14.48 2.00 19.64
N GLY A 185 -14.04 0.80 19.97
CA GLY A 185 -14.44 0.08 21.19
C GLY A 185 -13.53 -1.11 21.48
N ASP A 186 -13.88 -1.94 22.46
CA ASP A 186 -13.11 -3.14 22.86
C ASP A 186 -11.62 -2.85 23.10
N LEU A 187 -11.36 -1.88 23.99
CA LEU A 187 -10.01 -1.42 24.29
C LEU A 187 -9.26 -2.44 25.15
N LYS A 188 -8.01 -2.74 24.78
CA LYS A 188 -7.12 -3.65 25.52
C LYS A 188 -5.66 -3.22 25.37
N TYR A 189 -4.94 -3.10 26.48
CA TYR A 189 -3.48 -2.94 26.43
C TYR A 189 -2.81 -4.20 25.91
N VAL A 190 -1.83 -4.03 25.03
CA VAL A 190 -1.05 -5.12 24.41
C VAL A 190 0.44 -4.83 24.45
N GLU A 191 1.26 -5.84 24.20
CA GLU A 191 2.72 -5.73 24.32
C GLU A 191 3.40 -5.30 23.01
N SER A 192 2.73 -5.49 21.87
CA SER A 192 3.32 -5.30 20.55
C SER A 192 2.33 -4.66 19.56
N PRO A 193 2.84 -3.95 18.54
CA PRO A 193 2.04 -3.50 17.41
C PRO A 193 1.59 -4.68 16.54
N MET A 194 0.60 -4.45 15.69
CA MET A 194 0.19 -5.45 14.70
C MET A 194 1.12 -5.43 13.48
N HIS A 195 1.28 -6.60 12.86
CA HIS A 195 2.00 -6.75 11.60
C HIS A 195 1.01 -6.92 10.45
N LEU A 196 1.31 -6.30 9.30
CA LEU A 196 0.54 -6.48 8.08
C LEU A 196 0.62 -7.95 7.63
N GLY A 197 -0.51 -8.54 7.25
CA GLY A 197 -0.61 -9.97 6.95
C GLY A 197 -0.82 -10.86 8.17
N GLY A 198 -0.79 -10.33 9.39
CA GLY A 198 -1.01 -11.11 10.62
C GLY A 198 -2.47 -11.49 10.91
N ALA A 199 -3.39 -11.32 9.96
CA ALA A 199 -4.77 -11.76 10.09
C ALA A 199 -4.93 -13.12 9.42
N ASN A 200 -5.58 -14.05 10.11
CA ASN A 200 -5.84 -15.39 9.56
C ASN A 200 -6.97 -15.39 8.52
N GLY A 201 -7.81 -14.37 8.51
CA GLY A 201 -8.97 -14.32 7.62
C GLY A 201 -9.96 -13.22 7.93
N ASN A 202 -11.14 -13.32 7.31
CA ASN A 202 -12.27 -12.42 7.48
C ASN A 202 -13.56 -13.22 7.60
N ARG A 203 -14.46 -12.79 8.48
CA ARG A 203 -15.83 -13.27 8.49
C ARG A 203 -16.75 -12.25 7.81
N PHE A 204 -17.59 -12.76 6.93
CA PHE A 204 -18.52 -12.00 6.12
C PHE A 204 -19.96 -12.29 6.57
N SER A 205 -20.78 -11.24 6.53
CA SER A 205 -22.24 -11.32 6.59
C SER A 205 -22.75 -10.46 5.43
N ILE A 206 -23.43 -11.09 4.48
CA ILE A 206 -23.76 -10.52 3.17
C ILE A 206 -25.24 -10.78 2.92
N VAL A 207 -25.96 -9.76 2.44
CA VAL A 207 -27.36 -9.90 2.00
C VAL A 207 -27.40 -9.67 0.50
N LEU A 208 -27.78 -10.69 -0.24
CA LEU A 208 -28.07 -10.60 -1.67
C LEU A 208 -29.53 -10.20 -1.84
N ARG A 209 -29.76 -9.07 -2.52
CA ARG A 209 -31.09 -8.48 -2.76
C ARG A 209 -31.35 -8.41 -4.26
N GLY A 210 -32.63 -8.34 -4.65
CA GLY A 210 -33.01 -8.21 -6.05
C GLY A 210 -32.59 -9.42 -6.89
N LEU A 211 -32.70 -10.62 -6.31
CA LEU A 211 -32.39 -11.86 -7.00
C LEU A 211 -33.36 -12.05 -8.16
N THR A 212 -32.81 -12.20 -9.36
CA THR A 212 -33.56 -12.40 -10.61
C THR A 212 -32.92 -13.54 -11.38
N SER A 213 -33.71 -14.17 -12.24
CA SER A 213 -33.24 -15.21 -13.15
C SER A 213 -33.38 -14.69 -14.58
N GLU A 214 -32.39 -14.95 -15.43
CA GLU A 214 -32.48 -14.66 -16.87
C GLU A 214 -33.52 -15.54 -17.57
N THR A 215 -33.77 -16.74 -17.03
CA THR A 215 -34.81 -17.67 -17.48
C THR A 215 -36.07 -17.55 -16.64
N GLU A 216 -37.24 -17.79 -17.23
CA GLU A 216 -38.49 -17.90 -16.47
C GLU A 216 -38.36 -19.03 -15.44
N CYS A 217 -38.34 -18.66 -14.16
CA CYS A 217 -38.11 -19.56 -13.04
C CYS A 217 -38.92 -19.08 -11.85
N THR A 218 -39.60 -20.00 -11.15
CA THR A 218 -40.33 -19.66 -9.93
C THR A 218 -39.36 -19.34 -8.80
N THR A 219 -39.83 -18.59 -7.81
CA THR A 219 -39.07 -18.25 -6.60
C THR A 219 -38.52 -19.51 -5.91
N GLU A 220 -39.29 -20.59 -5.86
CA GLU A 220 -38.91 -21.88 -5.25
C GLU A 220 -37.78 -22.57 -6.03
N MET A 221 -37.83 -22.54 -7.37
CA MET A 221 -36.77 -23.09 -8.21
C MET A 221 -35.46 -22.32 -8.03
N MET A 222 -35.54 -20.99 -7.95
CA MET A 222 -34.37 -20.14 -7.68
C MET A 222 -33.75 -20.47 -6.32
N ARG A 223 -34.58 -20.61 -5.28
CA ARG A 223 -34.14 -20.99 -3.92
C ARG A 223 -33.40 -22.33 -3.94
N SER A 224 -34.02 -23.36 -4.50
CA SER A 224 -33.44 -24.70 -4.56
C SER A 224 -32.12 -24.76 -5.34
N SER A 225 -32.03 -24.02 -6.45
CA SER A 225 -30.80 -23.91 -7.26
C SER A 225 -29.66 -23.25 -6.46
N LEU A 226 -29.94 -22.15 -5.76
CA LEU A 226 -28.96 -21.45 -4.95
C LEU A 226 -28.53 -22.28 -3.74
N GLU A 227 -29.45 -22.97 -3.07
CA GLU A 227 -29.14 -23.89 -1.97
C GLU A 227 -28.24 -25.04 -2.42
N THR A 228 -28.55 -25.65 -3.57
CA THR A 228 -27.70 -26.70 -4.17
C THR A 228 -26.30 -26.17 -4.46
N THR A 229 -26.20 -24.95 -4.99
CA THR A 229 -24.91 -24.29 -5.27
C THR A 229 -24.13 -24.02 -3.99
N LEU A 230 -24.77 -23.54 -2.94
CA LEU A 230 -24.16 -23.31 -1.63
C LEU A 230 -23.66 -24.60 -0.99
N ASP A 231 -24.43 -25.69 -1.09
CA ASP A 231 -24.02 -27.02 -0.63
C ASP A 231 -22.80 -27.54 -1.41
N ASN A 232 -22.75 -27.31 -2.72
CA ASN A 232 -21.60 -27.67 -3.54
C ASN A 232 -20.36 -26.86 -3.14
N ILE A 233 -20.48 -25.55 -2.96
CA ILE A 233 -19.39 -24.68 -2.52
C ILE A 233 -18.89 -25.09 -1.13
N LYS A 234 -19.79 -25.52 -0.24
CA LYS A 234 -19.40 -26.01 1.09
C LYS A 234 -18.53 -27.27 1.02
N ARG A 235 -18.80 -28.18 0.08
CA ARG A 235 -18.09 -29.46 -0.07
C ARG A 235 -16.85 -29.37 -0.96
N GLN A 236 -16.92 -28.59 -2.04
CA GLN A 236 -15.89 -28.55 -3.09
C GLN A 236 -15.09 -27.24 -3.10
N GLY A 237 -15.52 -26.24 -2.33
CA GLY A 237 -14.93 -24.90 -2.35
C GLY A 237 -15.27 -24.15 -3.63
N PHE A 238 -14.50 -23.09 -3.89
CA PHE A 238 -14.56 -22.31 -5.13
C PHE A 238 -13.15 -21.95 -5.58
N ALA A 239 -12.97 -21.67 -6.87
CA ALA A 239 -11.67 -21.25 -7.40
C ALA A 239 -11.19 -19.95 -6.73
N ASN A 240 -10.00 -19.96 -6.15
CA ASN A 240 -9.50 -18.87 -5.30
C ASN A 240 -8.91 -17.71 -6.12
N TYR A 241 -9.64 -17.24 -7.12
CA TYR A 241 -9.22 -16.17 -8.00
C TYR A 241 -8.93 -14.86 -7.24
N PHE A 242 -8.07 -14.04 -7.83
CA PHE A 242 -7.99 -12.63 -7.49
C PHE A 242 -9.15 -11.89 -8.15
N GLY A 243 -9.98 -11.21 -7.34
CA GLY A 243 -11.09 -10.40 -7.84
C GLY A 243 -10.63 -9.16 -8.64
N PHE A 244 -11.59 -8.50 -9.29
CA PHE A 244 -11.34 -7.31 -10.11
C PHE A 244 -10.74 -6.14 -9.34
N GLN A 245 -10.91 -6.09 -8.02
CA GLN A 245 -10.25 -5.11 -7.15
C GLN A 245 -8.72 -5.20 -7.23
N ARG A 246 -8.18 -6.38 -7.58
CA ARG A 246 -6.73 -6.63 -7.68
C ARG A 246 -6.22 -6.57 -9.12
N VAL A 247 -6.92 -7.22 -10.05
CA VAL A 247 -6.48 -7.30 -11.46
C VAL A 247 -6.98 -6.12 -12.30
N GLY A 248 -8.00 -5.39 -11.84
CA GLY A 248 -8.67 -4.31 -12.56
C GLY A 248 -10.00 -4.76 -13.19
N LEU A 249 -10.98 -3.87 -13.21
CA LEU A 249 -12.29 -4.13 -13.83
C LEU A 249 -12.15 -4.35 -15.34
N PRO A 250 -12.87 -5.32 -15.94
CA PRO A 250 -12.83 -5.57 -17.39
C PRO A 250 -13.30 -4.38 -18.24
N THR A 251 -14.15 -3.52 -17.69
CA THR A 251 -14.65 -2.31 -18.34
C THR A 251 -13.57 -1.24 -18.52
N ASN A 252 -12.46 -1.32 -17.79
CA ASN A 252 -11.35 -0.39 -17.92
C ASN A 252 -10.44 -0.81 -19.08
N THR A 253 -10.12 0.13 -19.97
CA THR A 253 -9.20 -0.10 -21.09
C THR A 253 -7.80 -0.46 -20.60
N VAL A 254 -7.28 0.28 -19.60
CA VAL A 254 -5.99 -0.03 -18.96
C VAL A 254 -6.24 -0.54 -17.55
N ARG A 255 -5.73 -1.74 -17.29
CA ARG A 255 -5.84 -2.43 -16.01
C ARG A 255 -4.48 -2.53 -15.35
N ALA A 256 -4.48 -2.71 -14.03
CA ALA A 256 -3.25 -2.72 -13.24
C ALA A 256 -2.25 -3.79 -13.70
N HIS A 257 -2.73 -4.95 -14.16
CA HIS A 257 -1.87 -6.01 -14.67
C HIS A 257 -1.22 -5.69 -16.02
N HIS A 258 -1.88 -4.93 -16.92
CA HIS A 258 -1.24 -4.50 -18.18
C HIS A 258 -0.01 -3.64 -17.88
N ILE A 259 -0.13 -2.73 -16.89
CA ILE A 259 0.99 -1.91 -16.43
C ILE A 259 2.07 -2.79 -15.78
N GLY A 260 1.66 -3.76 -14.96
CA GLY A 260 2.56 -4.70 -14.28
C GLY A 260 3.38 -5.55 -15.23
N GLU A 261 2.72 -6.14 -16.23
CA GLU A 261 3.31 -6.90 -17.33
C GLU A 261 4.39 -6.09 -18.02
N THR A 262 4.03 -4.87 -18.44
CA THR A 262 4.92 -3.97 -19.18
C THR A 262 6.12 -3.51 -18.35
N ILE A 263 5.93 -3.28 -17.04
CA ILE A 263 7.02 -2.99 -16.09
C ILE A 263 7.98 -4.18 -16.00
N ILE A 264 7.46 -5.39 -15.86
CA ILE A 264 8.27 -6.60 -15.73
C ILE A 264 9.03 -6.90 -17.02
N ALA A 265 8.41 -6.65 -18.17
CA ALA A 265 9.01 -6.78 -19.48
C ALA A 265 10.05 -5.68 -19.83
N GLY A 266 10.23 -4.67 -18.95
CA GLY A 266 11.19 -3.58 -19.18
C GLY A 266 10.81 -2.62 -20.32
N LYS A 267 9.53 -2.61 -20.74
CA LYS A 267 9.04 -1.77 -21.86
C LYS A 267 8.64 -0.38 -21.34
N TRP A 268 9.62 0.41 -20.89
CA TRP A 268 9.38 1.63 -20.10
C TRP A 268 8.54 2.72 -20.80
N GLU A 269 8.71 2.91 -22.11
CA GLU A 269 7.89 3.86 -22.87
C GLU A 269 6.41 3.45 -22.87
N GLU A 270 6.14 2.16 -23.01
CA GLU A 270 4.78 1.61 -23.00
C GLU A 270 4.15 1.73 -21.61
N VAL A 271 4.93 1.53 -20.53
CA VAL A 271 4.45 1.78 -19.15
C VAL A 271 3.95 3.22 -19.02
N LEU A 272 4.71 4.17 -19.54
CA LEU A 272 4.35 5.58 -19.50
C LEU A 272 3.06 5.86 -20.29
N ARG A 273 2.94 5.30 -21.50
CA ARG A 273 1.74 5.43 -22.33
C ARG A 273 0.50 4.83 -21.64
N LEU A 274 0.63 3.66 -21.02
CA LEU A 274 -0.46 3.02 -20.27
C LEU A 274 -0.90 3.89 -19.08
N LEU A 275 0.03 4.44 -18.30
CA LEU A 275 -0.28 5.30 -17.16
C LEU A 275 -0.92 6.64 -17.56
N LEU A 276 -0.59 7.16 -18.74
CA LEU A 276 -1.15 8.40 -19.26
C LEU A 276 -2.37 8.18 -20.18
N THR A 277 -2.83 6.93 -20.34
CA THR A 277 -4.06 6.66 -21.10
C THR A 277 -5.26 7.24 -20.37
N VAL A 278 -6.08 8.02 -21.08
CA VAL A 278 -7.31 8.62 -20.55
C VAL A 278 -8.29 7.51 -20.18
N GLN A 279 -8.76 7.52 -18.95
CA GLN A 279 -9.78 6.59 -18.45
C GLN A 279 -11.13 7.29 -18.31
N GLY A 280 -12.24 6.54 -18.39
CA GLY A 280 -13.59 7.11 -18.24
C GLY A 280 -13.85 7.77 -16.88
N GLY A 281 -13.07 7.43 -15.85
CA GLY A 281 -13.16 8.03 -14.51
C GLY A 281 -12.24 9.23 -14.27
N ASP A 282 -11.44 9.65 -15.26
CA ASP A 282 -10.57 10.82 -15.12
C ASP A 282 -11.41 12.10 -15.02
N SER A 283 -11.00 13.04 -14.15
CA SER A 283 -11.61 14.38 -14.16
C SER A 283 -11.27 15.10 -15.47
N GLY A 284 -12.08 16.10 -15.84
CA GLY A 284 -11.89 16.84 -17.09
C GLY A 284 -10.48 17.41 -17.25
N ASP A 285 -9.87 17.91 -16.16
CA ASP A 285 -8.51 18.46 -16.20
C ASP A 285 -7.44 17.37 -16.34
N VAL A 286 -7.62 16.22 -15.67
CA VAL A 286 -6.72 15.07 -15.80
C VAL A 286 -6.74 14.54 -17.23
N ALA A 287 -7.94 14.34 -17.80
CA ALA A 287 -8.11 13.88 -19.16
C ALA A 287 -7.45 14.83 -20.16
N LYS A 288 -7.66 16.14 -20.03
CA LYS A 288 -7.01 17.16 -20.88
C LYS A 288 -5.49 17.14 -20.75
N ALA A 289 -4.95 17.04 -19.54
CA ALA A 289 -3.50 17.00 -19.31
C ALA A 289 -2.86 15.76 -19.94
N LYS A 290 -3.48 14.59 -19.76
CA LYS A 290 -3.07 13.33 -20.40
C LYS A 290 -3.09 13.44 -21.93
N GLN A 291 -4.20 13.92 -22.51
CA GLN A 291 -4.34 14.09 -23.95
C GLN A 291 -3.33 15.07 -24.53
N LEU A 292 -3.06 16.18 -23.82
CA LEU A 292 -2.09 17.17 -24.26
C LEU A 292 -0.71 16.54 -24.40
N TYR A 293 -0.23 15.85 -23.35
CA TYR A 293 1.04 15.16 -23.40
C TYR A 293 1.09 14.10 -24.52
N LEU A 294 0.05 13.25 -24.64
CA LEU A 294 0.01 12.20 -25.65
C LEU A 294 0.03 12.73 -27.09
N LYS A 295 -0.42 13.98 -27.33
CA LYS A 295 -0.43 14.62 -28.65
C LYS A 295 0.85 15.38 -28.96
N SER A 296 1.39 16.15 -28.00
CA SER A 296 2.48 17.09 -28.25
C SER A 296 3.82 16.68 -27.63
N GLY A 297 3.83 15.77 -26.67
CA GLY A 297 5.01 15.49 -25.82
C GLY A 297 5.37 16.63 -24.86
N ASP A 298 4.55 17.68 -24.76
CA ASP A 298 4.84 18.85 -23.93
C ASP A 298 4.59 18.55 -22.44
N VAL A 299 5.68 18.24 -21.74
CA VAL A 299 5.69 17.91 -20.31
C VAL A 299 5.28 19.10 -19.44
N ASP A 300 5.72 20.31 -19.78
CA ASP A 300 5.48 21.51 -18.98
C ASP A 300 4.01 21.94 -19.04
N ALA A 301 3.43 21.93 -20.24
CA ALA A 301 2.02 22.25 -20.43
C ALA A 301 1.11 21.20 -19.77
N ALA A 302 1.47 19.91 -19.86
CA ALA A 302 0.74 18.84 -19.18
C ALA A 302 0.82 18.97 -17.65
N LEU A 303 1.99 19.27 -17.08
CA LEU A 303 2.18 19.48 -15.64
C LEU A 303 1.39 20.66 -15.08
N LYS A 304 1.21 21.71 -15.89
CA LYS A 304 0.43 22.90 -15.52
C LYS A 304 -1.07 22.58 -15.39
N LEU A 305 -1.59 21.70 -16.24
CA LEU A 305 -2.99 21.25 -16.20
C LEU A 305 -3.24 20.13 -15.19
N MET A 306 -2.23 19.31 -14.90
CA MET A 306 -2.40 18.13 -14.04
C MET A 306 -2.67 18.51 -12.57
N PRO A 307 -3.80 18.12 -11.96
CA PRO A 307 -4.12 18.48 -10.57
C PRO A 307 -3.13 17.90 -9.54
N HIS A 308 -2.85 18.65 -8.46
CA HIS A 308 -1.87 18.25 -7.44
C HIS A 308 -2.18 16.92 -6.71
N GLY A 309 -3.45 16.53 -6.62
CA GLY A 309 -3.86 15.26 -6.01
C GLY A 309 -3.50 14.01 -6.83
N VAL A 310 -3.12 14.18 -8.10
CA VAL A 310 -2.86 13.09 -9.05
C VAL A 310 -1.38 12.73 -9.01
N SER A 311 -1.03 11.91 -8.04
CA SER A 311 0.37 11.66 -7.65
C SER A 311 1.19 10.91 -8.71
N VAL A 312 0.62 9.88 -9.35
CA VAL A 312 1.37 8.98 -10.24
C VAL A 312 1.73 9.69 -11.55
N GLU A 313 0.75 10.26 -12.23
CA GLU A 313 0.94 10.95 -13.51
C GLU A 313 1.84 12.19 -13.35
N ARG A 314 1.71 12.91 -12.23
CA ARG A 314 2.62 14.03 -11.94
C ARG A 314 4.05 13.58 -11.70
N GLN A 315 4.28 12.51 -10.93
CA GLN A 315 5.64 11.97 -10.70
C GLN A 315 6.30 11.58 -12.02
N LEU A 316 5.53 10.96 -12.91
CA LEU A 316 5.99 10.54 -14.23
C LEU A 316 6.42 11.75 -15.09
N LEU A 317 5.54 12.75 -15.23
CA LEU A 317 5.84 13.97 -15.97
C LEU A 317 7.00 14.78 -15.34
N GLN A 318 7.07 14.86 -14.01
CA GLN A 318 8.20 15.46 -13.30
C GLN A 318 9.51 14.71 -13.53
N GLY A 319 9.44 13.38 -13.62
CA GLY A 319 10.56 12.52 -13.98
C GLY A 319 11.10 12.86 -15.37
N LEU A 320 10.23 12.91 -16.38
CA LEU A 320 10.60 13.34 -17.73
C LEU A 320 11.20 14.74 -17.75
N LYS A 321 10.59 15.69 -17.05
CA LYS A 321 11.12 17.06 -16.94
C LYS A 321 12.54 17.09 -16.34
N ARG A 322 12.81 16.21 -15.38
CA ARG A 322 14.10 16.15 -14.68
C ARG A 322 15.18 15.41 -15.47
N PHE A 323 14.83 14.33 -16.15
CA PHE A 323 15.81 13.40 -16.73
C PHE A 323 15.87 13.46 -18.26
N GLY A 324 14.91 14.11 -18.92
CA GLY A 324 14.81 14.22 -20.38
C GLY A 324 13.53 13.56 -20.92
N SER A 325 13.11 13.97 -22.12
CA SER A 325 11.89 13.48 -22.78
C SER A 325 11.89 11.98 -23.05
N ASP A 326 13.07 11.40 -23.22
CA ASP A 326 13.24 10.00 -23.63
C ASP A 326 13.73 9.12 -22.45
N ALA A 327 13.86 9.70 -21.26
CA ALA A 327 14.31 9.03 -20.04
C ALA A 327 13.15 8.27 -19.36
N PHE A 328 12.47 7.39 -20.11
CA PHE A 328 11.25 6.71 -19.68
C PHE A 328 11.46 5.84 -18.44
N GLU A 329 12.59 5.12 -18.39
CA GLU A 329 12.92 4.28 -17.23
C GLU A 329 13.03 5.12 -15.96
N GLN A 330 13.81 6.20 -16.00
CA GLN A 330 14.03 7.08 -14.86
C GLN A 330 12.74 7.80 -14.45
N ALA A 331 11.88 8.13 -15.42
CA ALA A 331 10.56 8.70 -15.17
C ALA A 331 9.62 7.70 -14.48
N VAL A 332 9.58 6.45 -14.91
CA VAL A 332 8.80 5.39 -14.22
C VAL A 332 9.41 5.07 -12.84
N GLN A 333 10.73 5.13 -12.71
CA GLN A 333 11.43 4.93 -11.45
C GLN A 333 11.20 6.05 -10.43
N SER A 334 10.74 7.23 -10.87
CA SER A 334 10.33 8.33 -9.98
C SER A 334 9.06 8.00 -9.19
N ILE A 335 8.23 7.09 -9.71
CA ILE A 335 7.07 6.54 -9.00
C ILE A 335 7.57 5.87 -7.71
N THR A 336 6.77 5.81 -6.66
CA THR A 336 7.20 5.07 -5.46
C THR A 336 7.36 3.57 -5.76
N PHE A 337 8.39 2.94 -5.18
CA PHE A 337 8.64 1.50 -5.37
C PHE A 337 7.42 0.65 -5.01
N SER A 338 6.73 0.97 -3.91
CA SER A 338 5.51 0.27 -3.48
C SER A 338 4.40 0.31 -4.53
N ARG A 339 4.23 1.43 -5.23
CA ARG A 339 3.23 1.58 -6.30
C ARG A 339 3.61 0.77 -7.53
N ARG A 340 4.90 0.73 -7.90
CA ARG A 340 5.37 -0.14 -8.99
C ARG A 340 5.17 -1.62 -8.66
N VAL A 341 5.53 -2.02 -7.44
CA VAL A 341 5.33 -3.41 -6.95
C VAL A 341 3.85 -3.80 -6.93
N MET A 342 2.94 -2.88 -6.63
CA MET A 342 1.51 -3.13 -6.73
C MET A 342 1.08 -3.51 -8.16
N TYR A 343 1.56 -2.83 -9.20
CA TYR A 343 1.28 -3.19 -10.59
C TYR A 343 1.86 -4.56 -10.94
N MET A 344 3.12 -4.81 -10.57
CA MET A 344 3.78 -6.11 -10.79
C MET A 344 3.01 -7.27 -10.11
N HIS A 345 2.52 -7.07 -8.89
CA HIS A 345 1.66 -8.04 -8.21
C HIS A 345 0.31 -8.23 -8.89
N ALA A 346 -0.26 -7.20 -9.53
CA ALA A 346 -1.50 -7.35 -10.29
C ALA A 346 -1.29 -8.30 -11.50
N TYR A 347 -0.11 -8.26 -12.13
CA TYR A 347 0.25 -9.22 -13.18
C TYR A 347 0.45 -10.64 -12.66
N GLN A 348 1.12 -10.83 -11.51
CA GLN A 348 1.17 -12.15 -10.85
C GLN A 348 -0.24 -12.69 -10.54
N SER A 349 -1.14 -11.83 -10.08
CA SER A 349 -2.55 -12.19 -9.85
C SER A 349 -3.28 -12.57 -11.14
N TYR A 350 -3.01 -11.89 -12.25
CA TYR A 350 -3.53 -12.25 -13.57
C TYR A 350 -3.04 -13.64 -14.01
N LEU A 351 -1.73 -13.89 -13.92
CA LEU A 351 -1.14 -15.20 -14.25
C LEU A 351 -1.74 -16.31 -13.39
N PHE A 352 -1.88 -16.09 -12.09
CA PHE A 352 -2.54 -17.05 -11.20
C PHE A 352 -3.97 -17.36 -11.68
N ASN A 353 -4.79 -16.35 -12.00
CA ASN A 353 -6.15 -16.60 -12.46
C ASN A 353 -6.17 -17.43 -13.76
N ARG A 354 -5.29 -17.11 -14.71
CA ARG A 354 -5.14 -17.86 -15.97
C ARG A 354 -4.74 -19.31 -15.73
N MET A 355 -3.82 -19.54 -14.81
CA MET A 355 -3.28 -20.87 -14.51
C MET A 355 -4.20 -21.70 -13.63
N ALA A 356 -4.92 -21.10 -12.68
CA ALA A 356 -5.99 -21.76 -11.95
C ALA A 356 -7.10 -22.23 -12.91
N SER A 357 -7.52 -21.35 -13.83
CA SER A 357 -8.47 -21.72 -14.89
C SER A 357 -7.95 -22.86 -15.78
N TYR A 358 -6.68 -22.81 -16.18
CA TYR A 358 -6.06 -23.86 -16.99
C TYR A 358 -5.99 -25.19 -16.25
N ARG A 359 -5.50 -25.17 -15.00
CA ARG A 359 -5.33 -26.34 -14.14
C ARG A 359 -6.67 -27.04 -13.88
N LEU A 360 -7.71 -26.29 -13.55
CA LEU A 360 -9.05 -26.85 -13.30
C LEU A 360 -9.67 -27.40 -14.59
N ARG A 361 -9.49 -26.74 -15.74
CA ARG A 361 -9.99 -27.28 -17.01
C ARG A 361 -9.28 -28.55 -17.45
N GLN A 362 -7.97 -28.64 -17.24
CA GLN A 362 -7.21 -29.79 -17.73
C GLN A 362 -7.37 -31.05 -16.89
N TYR A 363 -7.41 -30.93 -15.57
CA TYR A 363 -7.42 -32.10 -14.69
C TYR A 363 -8.61 -32.17 -13.74
N GLY A 364 -9.55 -31.22 -13.84
CA GLY A 364 -10.73 -31.18 -12.99
C GLY A 364 -10.40 -30.92 -11.53
N THR A 365 -11.25 -31.47 -10.66
CA THR A 365 -11.26 -31.23 -9.20
C THR A 365 -10.46 -32.23 -8.38
N LYS A 366 -9.72 -33.13 -9.03
CA LYS A 366 -8.82 -34.07 -8.35
C LYS A 366 -7.41 -33.50 -8.26
N VAL A 367 -6.70 -33.92 -7.22
CA VAL A 367 -5.25 -33.75 -7.10
C VAL A 367 -4.57 -34.65 -8.13
N VAL A 368 -3.54 -34.18 -8.84
CA VAL A 368 -2.83 -34.97 -9.85
C VAL A 368 -1.32 -34.90 -9.68
N GLU A 369 -0.61 -35.84 -10.29
CA GLU A 369 0.84 -35.84 -10.34
C GLU A 369 1.38 -34.46 -10.78
N GLY A 370 2.41 -34.02 -10.05
CA GLY A 370 3.09 -32.76 -10.28
C GLY A 370 2.40 -31.51 -9.75
N ASP A 371 1.21 -31.63 -9.13
CA ASP A 371 0.65 -30.54 -8.34
C ASP A 371 1.57 -30.19 -7.17
N LEU A 372 1.58 -28.91 -6.80
CA LEU A 372 2.35 -28.44 -5.65
C LEU A 372 1.51 -28.50 -4.39
N ILE A 373 2.06 -29.05 -3.31
CA ILE A 373 1.45 -29.01 -1.97
C ILE A 373 2.47 -28.50 -0.94
N GLN A 374 1.96 -27.94 0.16
CA GLN A 374 2.78 -27.62 1.33
C GLN A 374 2.89 -28.84 2.25
N TYR A 375 4.12 -29.29 2.53
CA TYR A 375 4.36 -30.47 3.38
C TYR A 375 4.70 -30.14 4.84
N ASP A 376 4.96 -28.87 5.14
CA ASP A 376 5.16 -28.37 6.51
C ASP A 376 4.35 -27.08 6.70
N SER A 377 3.32 -27.15 7.56
CA SER A 377 2.42 -26.04 7.84
C SER A 377 3.08 -24.90 8.61
N GLN A 378 4.26 -25.12 9.21
CA GLN A 378 5.02 -24.08 9.92
C GLN A 378 5.96 -23.31 8.99
N ASN A 379 6.14 -23.78 7.75
CA ASN A 379 7.05 -23.19 6.79
C ASN A 379 6.38 -23.01 5.42
N ASP A 380 5.95 -21.79 5.12
CA ASP A 380 5.32 -21.42 3.84
C ASP A 380 6.20 -21.66 2.60
N LYS A 381 7.49 -21.95 2.78
CA LYS A 381 8.42 -22.31 1.69
C LYS A 381 8.58 -23.81 1.51
N ALA A 382 8.05 -24.64 2.40
CA ALA A 382 8.11 -26.09 2.34
C ALA A 382 7.07 -26.62 1.35
N VAL A 383 7.33 -26.37 0.06
CA VAL A 383 6.47 -26.79 -1.05
C VAL A 383 7.18 -27.84 -1.88
N LYS A 384 6.45 -28.90 -2.26
CA LYS A 384 6.93 -29.97 -3.14
C LYS A 384 5.92 -30.28 -4.24
N ALA A 385 6.40 -30.77 -5.39
CA ALA A 385 5.56 -31.43 -6.38
C ALA A 385 5.30 -32.88 -5.95
N ILE A 386 4.06 -33.34 -6.08
CA ILE A 386 3.65 -34.69 -5.66
C ILE A 386 3.79 -35.72 -6.78
N THR A 387 3.98 -36.98 -6.39
CA THR A 387 3.96 -38.14 -7.29
C THR A 387 2.53 -38.62 -7.58
N ALA A 388 2.37 -39.49 -8.59
CA ALA A 388 1.08 -40.11 -8.89
C ALA A 388 0.52 -40.91 -7.69
N THR A 389 1.36 -41.68 -6.99
CA THR A 389 0.96 -42.46 -5.82
C THR A 389 0.45 -41.57 -4.68
N GLU A 390 1.17 -40.48 -4.37
CA GLU A 390 0.72 -39.51 -3.36
C GLU A 390 -0.61 -38.84 -3.77
N ALA A 391 -0.79 -38.53 -5.07
CA ALA A 391 -2.05 -37.96 -5.56
C ALA A 391 -3.23 -38.93 -5.38
N ASP A 392 -3.05 -40.21 -5.73
CA ASP A 392 -4.07 -41.25 -5.55
C ASP A 392 -4.42 -41.45 -4.06
N GLU A 393 -3.41 -41.51 -3.19
CA GLU A 393 -3.60 -41.61 -1.74
C GLU A 393 -4.38 -40.40 -1.19
N LEU A 394 -4.01 -39.18 -1.58
CA LEU A 394 -4.68 -37.95 -1.13
C LEU A 394 -6.14 -37.92 -1.59
N ASN A 395 -6.41 -38.26 -2.85
CA ASN A 395 -7.77 -38.31 -3.39
C ASN A 395 -8.63 -39.39 -2.72
N CYS A 396 -8.04 -40.50 -2.25
CA CYS A 396 -8.78 -41.56 -1.53
C CYS A 396 -9.02 -41.22 -0.06
N THR A 397 -8.10 -40.51 0.59
CA THR A 397 -8.13 -40.25 2.04
C THR A 397 -8.85 -38.96 2.42
N ARG A 398 -8.99 -38.01 1.47
CA ARG A 398 -9.57 -36.69 1.72
C ARG A 398 -10.58 -36.31 0.66
N GLU A 399 -11.80 -35.97 1.10
CA GLU A 399 -12.82 -35.40 0.22
C GLU A 399 -12.40 -34.01 -0.29
N ASP A 400 -11.66 -33.25 0.51
CA ASP A 400 -11.20 -31.90 0.22
C ASP A 400 -9.77 -31.85 -0.34
N ALA A 401 -9.22 -32.94 -0.90
CA ALA A 401 -7.81 -33.05 -1.26
C ALA A 401 -7.29 -31.87 -2.12
N LEU A 402 -8.15 -31.31 -2.99
CA LEU A 402 -7.83 -30.16 -3.84
C LEU A 402 -7.46 -28.89 -3.04
N SER A 403 -7.90 -28.78 -1.78
CA SER A 403 -7.56 -27.69 -0.85
C SER A 403 -6.05 -27.56 -0.59
N LEU A 404 -5.32 -28.65 -0.79
CA LEU A 404 -3.86 -28.73 -0.61
C LEU A 404 -3.10 -28.17 -1.82
N VAL A 405 -3.73 -28.09 -2.99
CA VAL A 405 -3.06 -27.71 -4.23
C VAL A 405 -2.75 -26.22 -4.22
N LEU A 406 -1.47 -25.92 -4.45
CA LEU A 406 -0.92 -24.58 -4.57
C LEU A 406 -0.55 -24.29 -6.02
N LEU A 407 -0.73 -23.04 -6.43
CA LEU A 407 -0.11 -22.50 -7.63
C LEU A 407 0.86 -21.37 -7.25
N PRO A 408 1.99 -21.23 -7.97
CA PRO A 408 2.93 -20.16 -7.71
C PRO A 408 2.39 -18.82 -8.23
N LEU A 409 2.65 -17.76 -7.47
CA LEU A 409 2.79 -16.41 -7.99
C LEU A 409 4.24 -16.29 -8.51
N PRO A 410 4.46 -16.24 -9.83
CA PRO A 410 5.81 -16.36 -10.41
C PRO A 410 6.79 -15.34 -9.82
N GLY A 411 7.99 -15.79 -9.51
CA GLY A 411 9.05 -14.96 -8.94
C GLY A 411 10.34 -15.76 -8.75
N THR A 412 11.43 -15.07 -8.43
CA THR A 412 12.79 -15.66 -8.41
C THR A 412 13.01 -16.74 -7.35
N ASN A 413 12.04 -17.00 -6.48
CA ASN A 413 12.15 -17.95 -5.37
C ASN A 413 10.90 -18.82 -5.22
N VAL A 414 10.31 -19.26 -6.34
CA VAL A 414 9.21 -20.24 -6.35
C VAL A 414 9.51 -21.41 -7.27
N MET A 415 8.92 -22.55 -6.95
CA MET A 415 8.85 -23.75 -7.76
C MET A 415 7.59 -23.70 -8.62
N PHE A 416 7.68 -24.24 -9.84
CA PHE A 416 6.52 -24.50 -10.69
C PHE A 416 6.07 -25.95 -10.56
N PRO A 417 4.77 -26.26 -10.79
CA PRO A 417 4.29 -27.64 -10.91
C PRO A 417 5.15 -28.46 -11.88
N SER A 418 5.19 -29.79 -11.74
CA SER A 418 5.91 -30.65 -12.70
C SER A 418 5.02 -31.24 -13.80
N ASN A 419 3.76 -30.81 -13.87
CA ASN A 419 2.79 -31.18 -14.92
C ASN A 419 2.62 -30.07 -15.97
N ALA A 420 1.73 -30.28 -16.95
CA ALA A 420 1.49 -29.38 -18.09
C ALA A 420 1.13 -27.91 -17.72
N THR A 421 0.83 -27.65 -16.44
CA THR A 421 0.60 -26.29 -15.94
C THR A 421 1.88 -25.44 -16.00
N LYS A 422 3.06 -26.04 -15.83
CA LYS A 422 4.34 -25.32 -15.95
C LYS A 422 4.56 -24.78 -17.35
N GLU A 423 4.37 -25.61 -18.36
CA GLU A 423 4.52 -25.21 -19.75
C GLU A 423 3.54 -24.09 -20.11
N ALA A 424 2.33 -24.11 -19.54
CA ALA A 424 1.35 -23.04 -19.69
C ALA A 424 1.82 -21.72 -19.05
N TYR A 425 2.43 -21.76 -17.86
CA TYR A 425 3.05 -20.58 -17.23
C TYR A 425 4.16 -20.01 -18.11
N ILE A 426 5.12 -20.85 -18.50
CA ILE A 426 6.28 -20.45 -19.28
C ILE A 426 5.83 -19.83 -20.61
N LYS A 427 4.88 -20.46 -21.31
CA LYS A 427 4.35 -19.96 -22.58
C LYS A 427 3.80 -18.53 -22.48
N ILE A 428 2.98 -18.24 -21.46
CA ILE A 428 2.42 -16.89 -21.29
C ILE A 428 3.54 -15.89 -20.95
N MET A 429 4.43 -16.26 -20.03
CA MET A 429 5.53 -15.36 -19.64
C MET A 429 6.53 -15.08 -20.78
N GLU A 430 6.74 -16.02 -21.70
CA GLU A 430 7.54 -15.81 -22.91
C GLU A 430 6.82 -14.89 -23.89
N GLN A 431 5.52 -15.08 -24.11
CA GLN A 431 4.71 -14.21 -24.97
C GLN A 431 4.70 -12.77 -24.48
N ASP A 432 4.61 -12.59 -23.15
CA ASP A 432 4.55 -11.28 -22.52
C ASP A 432 5.94 -10.65 -22.32
N GLY A 433 7.03 -11.40 -22.54
CA GLY A 433 8.41 -10.97 -22.33
C GLY A 433 8.79 -10.81 -20.85
N THR A 434 8.13 -11.54 -19.95
CA THR A 434 8.27 -11.43 -18.50
C THR A 434 9.02 -12.59 -17.85
N LYS A 435 9.28 -13.67 -18.59
CA LYS A 435 9.90 -14.92 -18.08
C LYS A 435 11.19 -14.68 -17.32
N ASP A 436 12.18 -14.03 -17.93
CA ASP A 436 13.52 -13.89 -17.32
C ASP A 436 13.47 -13.07 -16.03
N ALA A 437 12.69 -11.99 -16.03
CA ALA A 437 12.48 -11.16 -14.85
C ALA A 437 11.74 -11.93 -13.73
N LEU A 438 10.79 -12.81 -14.07
CA LEU A 438 10.05 -13.57 -13.07
C LEU A 438 10.76 -14.83 -12.61
N CYS A 439 11.59 -15.47 -13.43
CA CYS A 439 12.23 -16.73 -13.09
C CYS A 439 13.68 -16.56 -12.61
N GLU A 440 14.41 -15.53 -13.05
CA GLU A 440 15.86 -15.47 -12.87
C GLU A 440 16.31 -14.29 -11.98
N SER A 441 16.03 -13.06 -12.38
CA SER A 441 16.74 -11.88 -11.82
C SER A 441 15.89 -10.68 -11.39
N GLY A 442 14.56 -10.76 -11.50
CA GLY A 442 13.70 -9.62 -11.21
C GLY A 442 13.40 -9.37 -9.72
N PRO A 443 12.69 -8.27 -9.42
CA PRO A 443 12.48 -7.79 -8.06
C PRO A 443 11.46 -8.61 -7.26
N LEU A 444 10.68 -9.46 -7.91
CA LEU A 444 9.67 -10.28 -7.26
C LEU A 444 10.26 -11.61 -6.82
N LYS A 445 10.10 -11.94 -5.53
CA LYS A 445 10.47 -13.25 -4.99
C LYS A 445 9.44 -14.34 -5.28
N GLY A 446 8.20 -13.94 -5.54
CA GLY A 446 7.08 -14.87 -5.70
C GLY A 446 6.55 -15.38 -4.37
N ALA A 447 5.45 -16.12 -4.43
CA ALA A 447 4.78 -16.75 -3.30
C ALA A 447 3.93 -17.92 -3.80
N TYR A 448 3.30 -18.66 -2.90
CA TYR A 448 2.33 -19.69 -3.26
C TYR A 448 0.93 -19.28 -2.82
N ARG A 449 -0.08 -19.80 -3.52
CA ARG A 449 -1.48 -19.54 -3.24
C ARG A 449 -2.31 -20.80 -3.51
N SER A 450 -3.22 -21.13 -2.61
CA SER A 450 -4.17 -22.24 -2.79
C SER A 450 -5.02 -22.05 -4.03
N LEU A 451 -5.17 -23.13 -4.81
CA LEU A 451 -5.97 -23.16 -6.03
C LEU A 451 -7.46 -22.91 -5.75
N VAL A 452 -7.97 -23.55 -4.69
CA VAL A 452 -9.35 -23.43 -4.22
C VAL A 452 -9.39 -22.88 -2.80
N ALA A 453 -10.49 -22.20 -2.48
CA ALA A 453 -10.80 -21.70 -1.15
C ALA A 453 -12.10 -22.32 -0.66
N TYR A 454 -12.14 -22.64 0.64
CA TYR A 454 -13.30 -23.24 1.29
C TYR A 454 -13.88 -22.26 2.31
N PRO A 455 -15.15 -21.87 2.19
CA PRO A 455 -15.79 -21.08 3.21
C PRO A 455 -16.01 -21.91 4.48
N ARG A 456 -15.44 -21.44 5.60
CA ARG A 456 -15.73 -22.00 6.93
C ARG A 456 -17.01 -21.38 7.47
N ASP A 457 -17.74 -22.13 8.29
CA ASP A 457 -18.97 -21.66 8.94
C ASP A 457 -20.01 -21.10 7.95
N LEU A 458 -20.08 -21.67 6.73
CA LEU A 458 -21.06 -21.26 5.73
C LEU A 458 -22.47 -21.60 6.22
N ALA A 459 -23.25 -20.55 6.41
CA ALA A 459 -24.66 -20.61 6.80
C ALA A 459 -25.46 -19.60 5.98
N TRP A 460 -26.70 -19.94 5.67
CA TRP A 460 -27.60 -19.09 4.90
C TRP A 460 -29.03 -19.16 5.42
N SER A 461 -29.79 -18.10 5.15
CA SER A 461 -31.22 -18.02 5.44
C SER A 461 -31.92 -17.10 4.44
N TRP A 462 -33.18 -17.38 4.19
CA TRP A 462 -34.03 -16.57 3.33
C TRP A 462 -34.78 -15.53 4.15
N GLU A 463 -34.87 -14.32 3.61
CA GLU A 463 -35.71 -13.24 4.14
C GLU A 463 -36.64 -12.78 3.02
N GLU A 464 -37.94 -12.73 3.31
CA GLU A 464 -38.96 -12.28 2.39
C GLU A 464 -39.62 -11.04 2.96
N GLN A 465 -39.47 -9.92 2.26
CA GLN A 465 -40.00 -8.62 2.68
C GLN A 465 -40.56 -7.91 1.45
N ASP A 466 -41.81 -7.44 1.53
CA ASP A 466 -42.47 -6.66 0.48
C ASP A 466 -42.41 -7.32 -0.93
N ASN A 467 -42.68 -8.63 -1.01
CA ASN A 467 -42.55 -9.47 -2.22
C ASN A 467 -41.13 -9.51 -2.85
N SER A 468 -40.10 -9.06 -2.13
CA SER A 468 -38.70 -9.19 -2.54
C SER A 468 -38.03 -10.31 -1.76
N LEU A 469 -37.51 -11.30 -2.49
CA LEU A 469 -36.69 -12.36 -1.92
C LEU A 469 -35.24 -11.88 -1.71
N SER A 470 -34.72 -12.06 -0.50
CA SER A 470 -33.31 -11.81 -0.17
C SER A 470 -32.66 -13.06 0.43
N LEU A 471 -31.41 -13.30 0.06
CA LEU A 471 -30.58 -14.38 0.60
C LEU A 471 -29.53 -13.80 1.53
N GLN A 472 -29.60 -14.15 2.81
CA GLN A 472 -28.59 -13.81 3.80
C GLN A 472 -27.54 -14.92 3.87
N LEU A 473 -26.27 -14.55 3.77
CA LEU A 473 -25.11 -15.45 3.79
C LEU A 473 -24.16 -15.03 4.90
N SER A 474 -23.64 -16.00 5.65
CA SER A 474 -22.51 -15.78 6.55
C SER A 474 -21.46 -16.87 6.37
N PHE A 475 -20.19 -16.47 6.31
CA PHE A 475 -19.06 -17.40 6.15
C PHE A 475 -17.73 -16.73 6.49
N SER A 476 -16.72 -17.53 6.79
CA SER A 476 -15.35 -17.11 7.06
C SER A 476 -14.43 -17.57 5.93
N LEU A 477 -13.53 -16.69 5.47
CA LEU A 477 -12.48 -17.02 4.51
C LEU A 477 -11.11 -16.71 5.07
N ASP A 478 -10.12 -17.49 4.64
CA ASP A 478 -8.71 -17.24 4.95
C ASP A 478 -8.20 -15.97 4.29
N SER A 479 -7.10 -15.44 4.85
CA SER A 479 -6.45 -14.26 4.32
C SER A 479 -6.01 -14.48 2.87
N GLY A 480 -6.15 -13.43 2.06
CA GLY A 480 -5.91 -13.49 0.63
C GLY A 480 -7.06 -14.04 -0.20
N SER A 481 -8.13 -14.60 0.39
CA SER A 481 -9.33 -15.01 -0.36
C SER A 481 -10.33 -13.85 -0.47
N PHE A 482 -11.16 -13.85 -1.52
CA PHE A 482 -12.09 -12.76 -1.84
C PHE A 482 -13.54 -13.24 -1.75
N ALA A 483 -14.36 -12.55 -0.94
CA ALA A 483 -15.79 -12.87 -0.83
C ALA A 483 -16.53 -12.74 -2.16
N THR A 484 -16.15 -11.78 -3.01
CA THR A 484 -16.72 -11.62 -4.35
C THR A 484 -16.53 -12.85 -5.23
N MET A 485 -15.45 -13.62 -5.06
CA MET A 485 -15.23 -14.84 -5.82
C MET A 485 -16.11 -16.00 -5.33
N CYS A 486 -16.38 -16.06 -4.01
CA CYS A 486 -17.39 -16.97 -3.46
C CYS A 486 -18.78 -16.63 -4.01
N LEU A 487 -19.17 -15.34 -3.96
CA LEU A 487 -20.46 -14.90 -4.47
C LEU A 487 -20.61 -15.09 -5.99
N ARG A 488 -19.53 -14.91 -6.75
CA ARG A 488 -19.50 -15.19 -8.20
C ARG A 488 -19.81 -16.65 -8.48
N GLU A 489 -19.29 -17.58 -7.66
CA GLU A 489 -19.62 -19.00 -7.77
C GLU A 489 -21.08 -19.27 -7.39
N VAL A 490 -21.61 -18.60 -6.35
CA VAL A 490 -23.02 -18.70 -5.96
C VAL A 490 -23.96 -18.22 -7.05
N LEU A 491 -23.67 -17.07 -7.66
CA LEU A 491 -24.56 -16.41 -8.62
C LEU A 491 -24.31 -16.80 -10.08
N HIS A 492 -23.20 -17.49 -10.37
CA HIS A 492 -22.72 -17.74 -11.73
C HIS A 492 -22.64 -16.47 -12.61
N SER A 493 -22.35 -15.32 -11.97
CA SER A 493 -22.32 -14.01 -12.61
C SER A 493 -21.14 -13.18 -12.10
N ASP A 494 -20.62 -12.29 -12.93
CA ASP A 494 -19.54 -11.39 -12.55
C ASP A 494 -20.08 -10.26 -11.66
N ILE A 495 -19.45 -10.05 -10.49
CA ILE A 495 -19.87 -9.11 -9.43
C ILE A 495 -18.82 -8.03 -9.19
#